data_AF-A0A2P5CTB4-F1
#
_entry.id   AF-A0A2P5CTB4-F1
#
_cell.length_a   1.000
_cell.length_b   1.000
_cell.length_c   1.000
_cell.angle_alpha   90.00
_cell.angle_beta   90.00
_cell.angle_gamma   90.00
#
_symmetry.space_group_name_H-M   'P 1'
#
loop_
_entity.id
_entity.type
_entity.pdbx_description
1 polymer ?
#
loop_
_entity_poly.entity_id
_entity_poly.type
_entity_poly.pdbx_seq_one_letter_code
_entity_poly.pdbx_strand_id
1 'polypeptide(L)'
;GNWSCTNIRTSCTSNKLRKIASSYKIATPLHLPMEFNRPHTPPHGLASFSEAVLKCGVHLSFHPYIKSIIDYYGVVPFQLTPNTYRYMVGLYTLYHKLGLETSTPEEFAWFYQVKSNPSDFGFFYASKWLSQAIRMIYEVRNNMGKWKSPFFHFDYAANSFFQNPGR
;
A
#
# COMPACT_ATOMS: atom_id res chain seq x y z
N GLY A 1 7.19 13.22 -17.72
CA GLY A 1 8.38 12.75 -16.96
C GLY A 1 8.39 11.24 -16.93
N ASN A 2 9.55 10.58 -16.95
CA ASN A 2 9.63 9.13 -16.84
C ASN A 2 9.34 8.72 -15.38
N TRP A 3 8.23 8.02 -15.14
CA TRP A 3 7.79 7.63 -13.80
C TRP A 3 8.67 6.52 -13.24
N SER A 4 9.18 6.66 -12.02
CA SER A 4 10.05 5.62 -11.42
C SER A 4 9.29 4.31 -11.20
N CYS A 5 7.96 4.38 -11.01
CA CYS A 5 7.09 3.21 -10.89
C CYS A 5 7.02 2.34 -12.16
N THR A 6 7.41 2.88 -13.33
CA THR A 6 7.39 2.14 -14.61
C THR A 6 8.62 1.25 -14.80
N ASN A 7 9.69 1.51 -14.06
CA ASN A 7 10.98 0.83 -14.22
C ASN A 7 11.25 -0.23 -13.14
N ILE A 8 10.28 -0.53 -12.27
CA ILE A 8 10.47 -1.49 -11.18
C ILE A 8 10.37 -2.91 -11.69
N ARG A 9 11.42 -3.69 -11.39
CA ARG A 9 11.48 -5.14 -11.58
C ARG A 9 11.42 -5.85 -10.23
N THR A 10 10.80 -7.03 -10.20
CA THR A 10 10.74 -7.84 -9.00
C THR A 10 11.93 -8.79 -8.95
N SER A 11 12.48 -9.01 -7.75
CA SER A 11 13.35 -10.15 -7.46
C SER A 11 12.59 -11.32 -6.82
N CYS A 12 11.25 -11.35 -6.94
CA CYS A 12 10.42 -12.40 -6.36
C CYS A 12 10.60 -13.72 -7.11
N THR A 13 10.74 -14.81 -6.37
CA THR A 13 10.86 -16.18 -6.92
C THR A 13 9.71 -17.04 -6.39
N SER A 14 9.42 -18.16 -7.05
CA SER A 14 8.35 -19.09 -6.61
C SER A 14 8.54 -19.56 -5.16
N ASN A 15 9.78 -19.82 -4.75
CA ASN A 15 10.12 -20.21 -3.38
C ASN A 15 9.83 -19.08 -2.38
N LYS A 16 10.20 -17.84 -2.74
CA LYS A 16 9.93 -16.66 -1.91
C LYS A 16 8.43 -16.41 -1.81
N LEU A 17 7.68 -16.56 -2.90
CA LEU A 17 6.23 -16.38 -2.95
C LEU A 17 5.51 -17.39 -2.06
N ARG A 18 5.90 -18.68 -2.13
CA ARG A 18 5.37 -19.74 -1.26
C ARG A 18 5.64 -19.45 0.22
N LYS A 19 6.85 -18.97 0.53
CA LYS A 19 7.21 -18.57 1.89
C LYS A 19 6.33 -17.41 2.38
N ILE A 20 6.09 -16.40 1.55
CA ILE A 20 5.20 -15.27 1.89
C ILE A 20 3.78 -15.77 2.15
N ALA A 21 3.21 -16.58 1.25
CA ALA A 21 1.86 -17.11 1.40
C ALA A 21 1.70 -17.88 2.73
N SER A 22 2.66 -18.75 3.05
CA SER A 22 2.67 -19.51 4.29
C SER A 22 2.85 -18.64 5.53
N SER A 23 3.86 -17.74 5.55
CA SER A 23 4.16 -16.90 6.73
C SER A 23 3.02 -15.94 7.09
N TYR A 24 2.29 -15.44 6.10
CA TYR A 24 1.18 -14.51 6.30
C TYR A 24 -0.19 -15.20 6.25
N LYS A 25 -0.25 -16.53 6.16
CA LYS A 25 -1.50 -17.31 6.05
C LYS A 25 -2.43 -16.76 4.95
N ILE A 26 -1.86 -16.46 3.79
CA ILE A 26 -2.61 -15.91 2.67
C ILE A 26 -3.31 -17.06 1.95
N ALA A 27 -4.65 -17.00 1.91
CA ALA A 27 -5.48 -17.97 1.19
C ALA A 27 -5.65 -17.64 -0.30
N THR A 28 -5.58 -16.36 -0.67
CA THR A 28 -5.71 -15.91 -2.06
C THR A 28 -4.51 -16.35 -2.91
N PRO A 29 -4.73 -16.82 -4.16
CA PRO A 29 -3.65 -17.10 -5.08
C PRO A 29 -2.69 -15.91 -5.24
N LEU A 30 -1.39 -16.20 -5.16
CA LEU A 30 -0.33 -15.24 -5.44
C LEU A 30 0.33 -15.60 -6.77
N HIS A 31 0.58 -14.58 -7.58
CA HIS A 31 1.17 -14.73 -8.91
C HIS A 31 2.51 -14.01 -9.00
N LEU A 32 3.46 -14.64 -9.67
CA LEU A 32 4.72 -13.97 -10.01
C LEU A 32 4.48 -12.96 -11.13
N PRO A 33 5.04 -11.74 -11.03
CA PRO A 33 5.11 -10.81 -12.15
C PRO A 33 5.89 -11.43 -13.30
N MET A 34 5.34 -11.40 -14.50
CA MET A 34 6.09 -11.69 -15.72
C MET A 34 7.10 -10.57 -16.00
N GLU A 35 8.09 -10.83 -16.87
CA GLU A 35 9.19 -9.90 -17.16
C GLU A 35 8.72 -8.49 -17.55
N PHE A 36 7.59 -8.39 -18.25
CA PHE A 36 7.01 -7.12 -18.70
C PHE A 36 5.98 -6.54 -17.73
N ASN A 37 5.52 -7.30 -16.74
CA ASN A 37 4.58 -6.76 -15.77
C ASN A 37 5.26 -5.72 -14.88
N ARG A 38 4.50 -4.67 -14.57
CA ARG A 38 4.95 -3.58 -13.71
C ARG A 38 3.98 -3.40 -12.57
N PRO A 39 4.43 -2.93 -11.39
CA PRO A 39 3.54 -2.82 -10.24
C PRO A 39 2.36 -1.85 -10.43
N HIS A 40 2.54 -0.84 -11.28
CA HIS A 40 1.53 0.18 -11.56
C HIS A 40 0.55 -0.23 -12.68
N THR A 41 0.86 -1.28 -13.44
CA THR A 41 0.03 -1.86 -14.51
C THR A 41 0.00 -3.38 -14.38
N PRO A 42 -0.61 -3.91 -13.31
CA PRO A 42 -0.83 -5.35 -13.18
C PRO A 42 -1.78 -5.85 -14.28
N PRO A 43 -1.74 -7.14 -14.66
CA PRO A 43 -2.74 -7.74 -15.53
C PRO A 43 -4.17 -7.52 -15.02
N HIS A 44 -5.15 -7.54 -15.92
CA HIS A 44 -6.56 -7.32 -15.57
C HIS A 44 -7.03 -8.29 -14.47
N GLY A 45 -7.70 -7.75 -13.46
CA GLY A 45 -8.18 -8.52 -12.30
C GLY A 45 -7.12 -8.79 -11.22
N LEU A 46 -5.89 -8.30 -11.42
CA LEU A 46 -4.80 -8.43 -10.43
C LEU A 46 -4.41 -7.06 -9.88
N ALA A 47 -3.89 -7.05 -8.65
CA ALA A 47 -3.18 -5.92 -8.09
C ALA A 47 -1.77 -6.32 -7.66
N SER A 48 -0.85 -5.35 -7.64
CA SER A 48 0.50 -5.58 -7.11
C SER A 48 0.59 -5.27 -5.63
N PHE A 49 1.40 -6.06 -4.93
CA PHE A 49 1.69 -5.88 -3.52
C PHE A 49 3.14 -6.20 -3.18
N SER A 50 3.61 -5.74 -2.01
CA SER A 50 4.95 -6.04 -1.51
C SER A 50 4.90 -6.69 -0.14
N GLU A 51 5.90 -7.53 0.13
CA GLU A 51 6.10 -8.10 1.47
C GLU A 51 6.34 -7.01 2.52
N ALA A 52 6.92 -5.87 2.11
CA ALA A 52 7.16 -4.75 3.02
C ALA A 52 5.86 -4.15 3.57
N VAL A 53 4.78 -4.15 2.78
CA VAL A 53 3.47 -3.71 3.24
C VAL A 53 2.81 -4.78 4.13
N LEU A 54 2.98 -6.08 3.84
CA LEU A 54 2.54 -7.16 4.75
C LEU A 54 3.19 -7.03 6.14
N LYS A 55 4.47 -6.65 6.20
CA LYS A 55 5.20 -6.36 7.46
C LYS A 55 4.65 -5.16 8.24
N CYS A 56 3.80 -4.34 7.62
CA CYS A 56 3.11 -3.26 8.30
C CYS A 56 1.78 -3.71 8.93
N GLY A 57 1.46 -5.01 8.90
CA GLY A 57 0.24 -5.56 9.49
C GLY A 57 -0.96 -5.56 8.55
N VAL A 58 -0.76 -5.22 7.28
CA VAL A 58 -1.81 -5.22 6.26
C VAL A 58 -1.89 -6.60 5.62
N HIS A 59 -3.10 -7.07 5.33
CA HIS A 59 -3.35 -8.32 4.61
C HIS A 59 -3.96 -8.04 3.23
N LEU A 60 -3.85 -9.01 2.31
CA LEU A 60 -4.29 -8.84 0.91
C LEU A 60 -5.81 -8.74 0.75
N SER A 61 -6.55 -9.43 1.63
CA SER A 61 -7.94 -9.09 1.90
C SER A 61 -7.94 -7.78 2.69
N PHE A 62 -7.74 -6.67 1.98
CA PHE A 62 -7.63 -5.37 2.64
C PHE A 62 -8.80 -5.16 3.57
N HIS A 63 -8.49 -4.77 4.80
CA HIS A 63 -9.51 -4.34 5.74
C HIS A 63 -10.33 -3.22 5.08
N PRO A 64 -11.68 -3.22 5.18
CA PRO A 64 -12.54 -2.25 4.50
C PRO A 64 -12.09 -0.80 4.70
N TYR A 65 -11.64 -0.47 5.91
CA TYR A 65 -11.02 0.82 6.22
C TYR A 65 -9.81 1.17 5.35
N ILE A 66 -8.83 0.27 5.20
CA ILE A 66 -7.64 0.50 4.36
C ILE A 66 -8.07 0.69 2.91
N LYS A 67 -9.00 -0.14 2.42
CA LYS A 67 -9.54 -0.03 1.07
C LYS A 67 -10.19 1.34 0.85
N SER A 68 -11.00 1.82 1.80
CA SER A 68 -11.68 3.12 1.70
C SER A 68 -10.71 4.30 1.54
N ILE A 69 -9.56 4.26 2.22
CA ILE A 69 -8.54 5.32 2.09
C ILE A 69 -7.82 5.23 0.74
N ILE A 70 -7.48 4.03 0.29
CA ILE A 70 -6.84 3.80 -1.02
C ILE A 70 -7.75 4.30 -2.15
N ASP A 71 -9.04 3.97 -2.07
CA ASP A 71 -10.05 4.40 -3.04
C ASP A 71 -10.24 5.93 -3.00
N TYR A 72 -10.29 6.54 -1.80
CA TYR A 72 -10.43 7.99 -1.62
C TYR A 72 -9.31 8.78 -2.33
N TYR A 73 -8.07 8.29 -2.29
CA TYR A 73 -6.94 8.92 -2.98
C TYR A 73 -6.77 8.51 -4.45
N GLY A 74 -7.55 7.54 -4.96
CA GLY A 74 -7.45 7.07 -6.34
C GLY A 74 -6.10 6.44 -6.70
N VAL A 75 -5.41 5.83 -5.72
CA VAL A 75 -4.08 5.22 -5.89
C VAL A 75 -4.16 3.70 -5.85
N VAL A 76 -3.28 2.98 -6.56
CA VAL A 76 -3.16 1.53 -6.32
C VAL A 76 -2.40 1.26 -5.02
N PRO A 77 -2.66 0.14 -4.32
CA PRO A 77 -1.97 -0.18 -3.09
C PRO A 77 -0.43 -0.09 -3.20
N PHE A 78 0.14 -0.57 -4.30
CA PHE A 78 1.60 -0.57 -4.47
C PHE A 78 2.21 0.83 -4.60
N GLN A 79 1.44 1.85 -4.98
CA GLN A 79 1.96 3.21 -5.11
C GLN A 79 2.15 3.89 -3.75
N LEU A 80 1.54 3.39 -2.68
CA LEU A 80 1.71 3.92 -1.34
C LEU A 80 2.93 3.32 -0.64
N THR A 81 3.73 4.16 -0.01
CA THR A 81 4.85 3.70 0.82
C THR A 81 4.35 2.88 2.03
N PRO A 82 5.12 1.89 2.52
CA PRO A 82 4.73 1.06 3.67
C PRO A 82 4.42 1.87 4.95
N ASN A 83 5.07 3.02 5.14
CA ASN A 83 4.77 3.88 6.29
C ASN A 83 3.36 4.48 6.23
N THR A 84 2.82 4.73 5.04
CA THR A 84 1.42 5.16 4.86
C THR A 84 0.46 4.13 5.45
N TYR A 85 0.70 2.85 5.20
CA TYR A 85 -0.10 1.76 5.76
C TYR A 85 0.01 1.66 7.28
N ARG A 86 1.20 1.90 7.85
CA ARG A 86 1.35 1.98 9.32
C ARG A 86 0.51 3.10 9.90
N TYR A 87 0.40 4.23 9.22
CA TYR A 87 -0.46 5.32 9.66
C TYR A 87 -1.93 4.93 9.61
N MET A 88 -2.38 4.26 8.55
CA MET A 88 -3.74 3.73 8.47
C MET A 88 -4.01 2.78 9.64
N VAL A 89 -3.21 1.71 9.79
CA VAL A 89 -3.38 0.70 10.85
C VAL A 89 -3.32 1.33 12.25
N GLY A 90 -2.40 2.26 12.47
CA GLY A 90 -2.27 2.92 13.77
C GLY A 90 -3.44 3.84 14.09
N LEU A 91 -3.99 4.57 13.10
CA LEU A 91 -5.17 5.42 13.31
C LEU A 91 -6.40 4.56 13.61
N TYR A 92 -6.59 3.48 12.84
CA TYR A 92 -7.64 2.49 13.09
C TYR A 92 -7.57 1.94 14.52
N THR A 93 -6.38 1.46 14.92
CA THR A 93 -6.17 0.91 16.26
C THR A 93 -6.44 1.96 17.35
N LEU A 94 -6.04 3.21 17.14
CA LEU A 94 -6.24 4.29 18.10
C LEU A 94 -7.73 4.59 18.30
N TYR A 95 -8.50 4.77 17.23
CA TYR A 95 -9.94 5.02 17.32
C TYR A 95 -10.65 3.91 18.11
N HIS A 96 -10.37 2.64 17.78
CA HIS A 96 -10.97 1.50 18.50
C HIS A 96 -10.52 1.39 19.96
N LYS A 97 -9.27 1.75 20.29
CA LYS A 97 -8.81 1.80 21.68
C LYS A 97 -9.49 2.89 22.51
N LEU A 98 -9.93 3.97 21.86
CA LEU A 98 -10.67 5.07 22.50
C LEU A 98 -12.18 4.83 22.52
N GLY A 99 -12.66 3.69 22.00
CA GLY A 99 -14.09 3.39 21.90
C GLY A 99 -14.82 4.21 20.83
N LEU A 100 -14.07 4.79 19.88
CA LEU A 100 -14.63 5.52 18.74
C LEU A 100 -14.97 4.55 17.59
N GLU A 101 -15.84 5.00 16.70
CA GLU A 101 -16.10 4.32 15.42
C GLU A 101 -14.86 4.35 14.51
N THR A 102 -14.86 3.60 13.41
CA THR A 102 -13.74 3.64 12.46
C THR A 102 -13.64 5.03 11.80
N SER A 103 -12.45 5.64 11.81
CA SER A 103 -12.23 6.93 11.15
C SER A 103 -12.55 6.89 9.65
N THR A 104 -13.10 7.97 9.14
CA THR A 104 -13.35 8.19 7.70
C THR A 104 -12.06 8.52 6.93
N PRO A 105 -12.02 8.34 5.59
CA PRO A 105 -10.90 8.79 4.77
C PRO A 105 -10.62 10.30 4.89
N GLU A 106 -11.65 11.11 5.08
CA GLU A 106 -11.55 12.55 5.32
C GLU A 106 -10.83 12.83 6.64
N GLU A 107 -11.19 12.14 7.73
CA GLU A 107 -10.46 12.20 9.01
C GLU A 107 -9.00 11.77 8.87
N PHE A 108 -8.73 10.73 8.08
CA PHE A 108 -7.35 10.38 7.76
C PHE A 108 -6.62 11.53 7.08
N ALA A 109 -7.26 12.23 6.13
CA ALA A 109 -6.69 13.39 5.42
C ALA A 109 -6.46 14.61 6.34
N TRP A 110 -7.27 14.78 7.38
CA TRP A 110 -7.07 15.79 8.42
C TRP A 110 -5.77 15.58 9.20
N PHE A 111 -5.35 14.33 9.41
CA PHE A 111 -4.13 14.00 10.14
C PHE A 111 -2.90 13.80 9.24
N TYR A 112 -3.12 13.27 8.03
CA TYR A 112 -2.08 12.86 7.10
C TYR A 112 -2.34 13.39 5.70
N GLN A 113 -1.44 14.22 5.20
CA GLN A 113 -1.45 14.65 3.81
C GLN A 113 -0.70 13.65 2.94
N VAL A 114 -1.39 12.97 2.02
CA VAL A 114 -0.78 12.12 0.99
C VAL A 114 -0.17 13.00 -0.11
N LYS A 115 1.12 12.82 -0.37
CA LYS A 115 1.91 13.61 -1.31
C LYS A 115 2.64 12.71 -2.30
N SER A 116 2.85 13.22 -3.51
CA SER A 116 3.78 12.63 -4.46
C SER A 116 5.21 12.69 -3.91
N ASN A 117 5.96 11.61 -4.07
CA ASN A 117 7.37 11.56 -3.68
C ASN A 117 8.24 12.27 -4.73
N PRO A 118 8.89 13.40 -4.39
CA PRO A 118 9.66 14.17 -5.36
C PRO A 118 10.88 13.40 -5.87
N SER A 119 11.43 12.49 -5.06
CA SER A 119 12.58 11.66 -5.42
C SER A 119 12.17 10.34 -6.07
N ASP A 120 10.87 10.07 -6.21
CA ASP A 120 10.36 8.76 -6.59
C ASP A 120 9.02 8.86 -7.33
N PHE A 121 9.07 9.43 -8.54
CA PHE A 121 7.89 9.83 -9.30
C PHE A 121 6.92 8.66 -9.58
N GLY A 122 5.67 8.81 -9.14
CA GLY A 122 4.66 7.75 -9.20
C GLY A 122 4.44 6.97 -7.92
N PHE A 123 5.18 7.29 -6.86
CA PHE A 123 4.93 6.84 -5.50
C PHE A 123 4.43 7.97 -4.63
N PHE A 124 3.61 7.60 -3.65
CA PHE A 124 2.98 8.52 -2.72
C PHE A 124 3.28 8.12 -1.28
N TYR A 125 3.37 9.12 -0.42
CA TYR A 125 3.57 8.93 1.01
C TYR A 125 2.67 9.85 1.81
N ALA A 126 2.15 9.34 2.92
CA ALA A 126 1.50 10.17 3.92
C ALA A 126 2.56 10.95 4.72
N SER A 127 2.37 12.26 4.79
CA SER A 127 3.12 13.18 5.64
C SER A 127 2.21 13.73 6.73
N LYS A 128 2.70 13.87 7.96
CA LYS A 128 1.93 14.48 9.05
C LYS A 128 1.77 15.97 8.80
N TRP A 129 0.63 16.55 9.18
CA TRP A 129 0.54 18.01 9.30
C TRP A 129 1.51 18.49 10.39
N LEU A 130 2.23 19.59 10.12
CA LEU A 130 3.41 20.06 10.85
C LEU A 130 3.18 20.45 12.34
N SER A 131 1.95 20.33 12.86
CA SER A 131 1.70 20.59 14.29
C SER A 131 2.12 19.39 15.15
N GLN A 132 2.99 19.65 16.13
CA GLN A 132 3.49 18.64 17.09
C GLN A 132 2.37 17.94 17.88
N ALA A 133 1.19 18.57 17.99
CA ALA A 133 -0.02 18.03 18.62
C ALA A 133 -0.65 16.83 17.87
N ILE A 134 -0.35 16.65 16.58
CA ILE A 134 -0.93 15.59 15.72
C ILE A 134 0.04 14.41 15.55
N ARG A 135 1.10 14.32 16.35
CA ARG A 135 2.02 13.16 16.33
C ARG A 135 1.40 11.91 16.98
N MET A 136 0.18 11.51 16.63
CA MET A 136 -0.54 10.39 17.25
C MET A 136 0.20 9.04 17.17
N ILE A 137 0.96 8.79 16.09
CA ILE A 137 1.75 7.57 15.93
C ILE A 137 3.24 7.92 16.01
N TYR A 138 3.85 7.60 17.15
CA TYR A 138 5.27 7.77 17.41
C TYR A 138 6.09 6.57 16.89
N GLU A 139 7.41 6.76 16.79
CA GLU A 139 8.40 5.69 16.51
C GLU A 139 8.23 4.90 15.19
N VAL A 140 7.45 5.43 14.24
CA VAL A 140 7.43 4.86 12.89
C VAL A 140 8.82 5.02 12.28
N ARG A 141 9.46 3.89 11.95
CA ARG A 141 10.80 3.88 11.31
C ARG A 141 10.78 4.79 10.08
N ASN A 142 11.68 5.78 10.06
CA ASN A 142 11.70 6.81 9.01
C ASN A 142 11.88 6.24 7.61
N ASN A 143 12.60 5.10 7.44
CA ASN A 143 12.84 4.48 6.15
C ASN A 143 12.70 2.96 6.19
N MET A 144 11.86 2.41 5.31
CA MET A 144 11.68 0.95 5.11
C MET A 144 12.68 0.36 4.10
N GLY A 145 13.73 1.10 3.75
CA GLY A 145 14.75 0.66 2.79
C GLY A 145 14.17 0.34 1.42
N LYS A 146 14.75 -0.67 0.74
CA LYS A 146 14.28 -1.18 -0.56
C LYS A 146 12.96 -1.97 -0.38
N TRP A 147 11.84 -1.26 -0.34
CA TRP A 147 10.52 -1.87 -0.06
C TRP A 147 9.75 -2.35 -1.31
N LYS A 148 10.19 -1.93 -2.50
CA LYS A 148 9.53 -2.21 -3.78
C LYS A 148 9.90 -3.57 -4.39
N SER A 149 10.95 -4.21 -3.89
CA SER A 149 11.35 -5.56 -4.28
C SER A 149 11.61 -6.41 -3.04
N PRO A 150 11.07 -7.64 -2.96
CA PRO A 150 10.22 -8.28 -3.96
C PRO A 150 8.78 -7.76 -3.95
N PHE A 151 8.16 -7.72 -5.13
CA PHE A 151 6.71 -7.55 -5.30
C PHE A 151 6.08 -8.75 -6.02
N PHE A 152 4.79 -8.94 -5.81
CA PHE A 152 4.00 -10.01 -6.40
C PHE A 152 2.59 -9.51 -6.77
N HIS A 153 1.85 -10.31 -7.53
CA HIS A 153 0.46 -10.05 -7.84
C HIS A 153 -0.47 -10.95 -7.03
N PHE A 154 -1.70 -10.52 -6.85
CA PHE A 154 -2.76 -11.31 -6.24
C PHE A 154 -4.09 -10.95 -6.89
N ASP A 155 -5.05 -11.86 -6.80
CA ASP A 155 -6.39 -11.64 -7.32
C ASP A 155 -7.04 -10.48 -6.57
N TYR A 156 -7.39 -9.43 -7.31
CA TYR A 156 -7.97 -8.22 -6.76
C TYR A 156 -9.25 -7.94 -7.54
N ALA A 157 -10.39 -8.17 -6.88
CA ALA A 157 -11.70 -7.78 -7.39
C ALA A 157 -11.78 -6.25 -7.41
N ALA A 158 -11.24 -5.64 -8.46
CA ALA A 158 -11.35 -4.22 -8.67
C ALA A 158 -12.82 -3.90 -8.95
N ASN A 159 -13.44 -3.09 -8.10
CA ASN A 159 -14.53 -2.22 -8.54
C ASN A 159 -13.90 -1.21 -9.49
N SER A 160 -13.77 -1.54 -10.78
CA SER A 160 -13.60 -0.67 -11.97
C SER A 160 -12.55 0.47 -11.99
N PHE A 161 -11.95 0.87 -10.87
CA PHE A 161 -11.18 2.10 -10.70
C PHE A 161 -9.74 1.96 -11.22
N PHE A 162 -9.15 0.77 -11.09
CA PHE A 162 -7.77 0.52 -11.53
C PHE A 162 -7.65 0.19 -13.01
N GLN A 163 -8.74 0.29 -13.78
CA GLN A 163 -8.80 -0.15 -15.17
C GLN A 163 -8.48 0.94 -16.22
N ASN A 164 -8.00 2.12 -15.84
CA ASN A 164 -7.66 3.15 -16.82
C ASN A 164 -6.20 3.61 -16.77
N PRO A 165 -5.33 3.03 -17.63
CA PRO A 165 -4.10 3.67 -18.06
C PRO A 165 -4.33 4.66 -19.23
N GLY A 166 -5.58 4.93 -19.62
CA GLY A 166 -5.93 5.70 -20.80
C GLY A 166 -6.55 7.07 -20.51
N ARG A 167 -5.79 7.99 -19.90
CA ARG A 167 -5.87 9.45 -20.14
C ARG A 167 -4.50 10.07 -19.90
#